data_AF-A0A930UKY9-F1
#
_entry.id   AF-A0A930UKY9-F1
#
_cell.length_a   1.000
_cell.length_b   1.000
_cell.length_c   1.000
_cell.angle_alpha   90.00
_cell.angle_beta   90.00
_cell.angle_gamma   90.00
#
_symmetry.space_group_name_H-M   'P 1'
#
loop_
_entity.id
_entity.type
_entity.pdbx_description
1 polymer ?
#
loop_
_entity_poly.entity_id
_entity_poly.type
_entity_poly.pdbx_seq_one_letter_code
_entity_poly.pdbx_strand_id
1 'polypeptide(L)' 'MIEQLGIPGTLEAVGIGGDDFAGIAEHVCSDMSIANNPRPVKSPDDVIEVLQAALK' A
#
# COMPACT_ATOMS: atom_id res chain seq x y z
N MET A 1 -6.03 -10.14 15.84
CA MET A 1 -4.57 -10.41 15.99
C MET A 1 -3.75 -9.14 15.84
N ILE A 2 -4.11 -8.18 14.97
CA ILE A 2 -3.41 -6.89 14.83
C ILE A 2 -3.73 -5.90 15.98
N GLU A 3 -5.01 -5.77 16.35
CA GLU A 3 -5.45 -4.84 17.42
C GLU A 3 -4.85 -5.14 18.80
N GLN A 4 -4.60 -6.42 19.10
CA GLN A 4 -4.02 -6.86 20.37
C GLN A 4 -2.53 -6.49 20.52
N LEU A 5 -1.88 -6.15 19.41
CA LEU A 5 -0.47 -5.76 19.37
C LEU A 5 -0.30 -4.22 19.42
N GLY A 6 -1.39 -3.46 19.50
CA GLY A 6 -1.36 -2.00 19.50
C GLY A 6 -0.90 -1.41 18.16
N ILE A 7 -0.97 -2.18 17.07
CA ILE A 7 -0.59 -1.72 15.73
C ILE A 7 -1.76 -0.94 15.13
N PRO A 8 -1.53 0.26 14.56
CA PRO A 8 -2.56 1.03 13.85
C PRO A 8 -3.17 0.22 12.71
N GLY A 9 -4.50 0.22 12.61
CA GLY A 9 -5.25 -0.59 11.64
C GLY A 9 -5.39 0.02 10.25
N THR A 10 -4.99 1.29 10.08
CA THR A 10 -5.20 2.07 8.85
C THR A 10 -3.97 2.89 8.50
N LEU A 11 -3.83 3.23 7.23
CA LEU A 11 -2.77 4.13 6.76
C LEU A 11 -2.95 5.56 7.31
N GLU A 12 -4.18 6.04 7.47
CA GLU A 12 -4.46 7.36 8.05
C GLU A 12 -3.95 7.47 9.48
N ALA A 13 -4.04 6.39 10.27
CA ALA A 13 -3.59 6.36 11.66
C ALA A 13 -2.05 6.48 11.82
N VAL A 14 -1.29 6.31 10.73
CA VAL A 14 0.16 6.55 10.67
C VAL A 14 0.52 7.79 9.84
N GLY A 15 -0.46 8.62 9.48
CA GLY A 15 -0.25 9.89 8.80
C GLY A 15 -0.06 9.80 7.28
N ILE A 16 -0.41 8.67 6.66
CA ILE A 16 -0.37 8.50 5.21
C ILE A 16 -1.71 8.92 4.61
N GLY A 17 -1.65 9.81 3.61
CA GLY A 17 -2.80 10.33 2.89
C GLY A 17 -2.78 9.98 1.40
N GLY A 18 -3.87 10.35 0.70
CA GLY A 18 -4.01 10.09 -0.73
C GLY A 18 -2.94 10.76 -1.59
N ASP A 19 -2.39 11.89 -1.14
CA ASP A 19 -1.33 12.62 -1.83
C ASP A 19 0.00 11.84 -1.85
N ASP A 20 0.21 10.91 -0.90
CA ASP A 20 1.40 10.06 -0.83
C ASP A 20 1.33 8.86 -1.79
N PHE A 21 0.13 8.48 -2.25
CA PHE A 21 -0.10 7.22 -2.95
C PHE A 21 0.62 7.12 -4.27
N ALA A 22 0.67 8.21 -5.04
CA ALA A 22 1.34 8.21 -6.35
C ALA A 22 2.83 7.89 -6.19
N GLY A 23 3.52 8.56 -5.27
CA GLY A 23 4.95 8.34 -5.03
C GLY A 23 5.25 6.95 -4.48
N ILE A 24 4.42 6.44 -3.56
CA ILE A 24 4.55 5.08 -3.03
C ILE A 24 4.37 4.05 -4.14
N ALA A 25 3.31 4.19 -4.96
CA ALA A 25 2.99 3.26 -6.02
C ALA A 25 4.07 3.20 -7.11
N GLU A 26 4.57 4.35 -7.56
CA GLU A 26 5.67 4.42 -8.53
C GLU A 26 6.95 3.76 -8.00
N HIS A 27 7.26 3.98 -6.71
CA HIS A 27 8.44 3.42 -6.08
C HIS A 27 8.39 1.89 -6.03
N VAL A 28 7.31 1.32 -5.48
CA VAL A 28 7.22 -0.13 -5.24
C VAL A 28 7.02 -0.94 -6.52
N CYS A 29 6.53 -0.35 -7.61
CA CYS A 29 6.43 -1.05 -8.90
C CYS A 29 7.78 -1.54 -9.43
N SER A 30 8.89 -0.94 -8.98
CA SER A 30 10.25 -1.38 -9.34
C SER A 30 10.86 -2.38 -8.36
N ASP A 31 10.17 -2.71 -7.27
CA ASP A 31 10.68 -3.64 -6.26
C ASP A 31 10.60 -5.10 -6.71
N MET A 32 11.67 -5.85 -6.45
CA MET A 32 11.73 -7.29 -6.73
C MET A 32 10.63 -8.07 -5.99
N SER A 33 10.24 -7.63 -4.80
CA SER A 33 9.16 -8.25 -4.04
C SER A 33 7.81 -8.15 -4.75
N ILE A 34 7.57 -7.06 -5.50
CA ILE A 34 6.36 -6.89 -6.30
C ILE A 34 6.44 -7.72 -7.59
N ALA A 35 7.61 -7.81 -8.22
CA ALA A 35 7.81 -8.62 -9.43
C ALA A 35 7.48 -10.11 -9.23
N ASN A 36 7.67 -10.61 -8.00
CA ASN A 36 7.40 -12.00 -7.63
C ASN A 36 6.01 -12.21 -7.00
N ASN A 37 5.16 -11.19 -6.96
CA ASN A 37 3.82 -11.31 -6.38
C ASN A 37 2.95 -12.26 -7.22
N PRO A 38 2.32 -13.30 -6.62
CA PRO A 38 1.46 -14.23 -7.35
C PRO A 38 0.24 -13.55 -7.99
N ARG A 39 -0.16 -12.36 -7.53
CA ARG A 39 -1.03 -11.43 -8.25
C ARG A 39 -0.13 -10.41 -8.97
N PRO A 40 0.05 -10.51 -10.30
CA PRO A 40 0.92 -9.59 -11.02
C PRO A 40 0.41 -8.15 -10.91
N VAL A 41 1.30 -7.25 -10.49
CA VAL A 41 1.08 -5.80 -10.51
C VAL A 41 1.60 -5.29 -11.86
N LYS A 42 0.73 -4.65 -12.65
CA LYS A 42 1.04 -4.22 -14.03
C LYS A 42 1.27 -2.72 -14.12
N SER A 43 0.71 -1.96 -13.18
CA SER A 43 0.74 -0.51 -13.16
C SER A 43 0.69 0.02 -11.72
N PRO A 44 1.16 1.27 -11.50
CA PRO A 44 1.00 1.94 -10.21
C PRO A 44 -0.46 1.99 -9.72
N ASP A 45 -1.43 2.06 -10.64
CA ASP A 45 -2.86 2.07 -10.31
C ASP A 45 -3.31 0.82 -9.53
N ASP A 46 -2.72 -0.34 -9.82
CA ASP A 46 -3.01 -1.59 -9.10
C ASP A 46 -2.58 -1.51 -7.62
N VAL A 47 -1.52 -0.73 -7.34
CA VAL A 47 -1.04 -0.48 -5.97
C VAL A 47 -1.91 0.56 -5.27
N ILE A 48 -2.28 1.63 -5.99
CA ILE A 48 -3.14 2.70 -5.46
C ILE A 48 -4.49 2.12 -5.03
N GLU A 49 -5.08 1.17 -5.77
CA GLU A 49 -6.31 0.47 -5.38
C GLU A 49 -6.18 -0.16 -3.98
N VAL A 50 -5.05 -0.82 -3.71
CA VAL A 50 -4.79 -1.47 -2.42
C VAL A 50 -4.54 -0.45 -1.31
N LEU A 51 -3.79 0.62 -1.60
CA LEU A 51 -3.55 1.71 -0.64
C LEU A 51 -4.85 2.41 -0.24
N GLN A 52 -5.75 2.64 -1.20
CA GLN A 52 -7.09 3.20 -0.94
C GLN A 52 -7.92 2.28 -0.05
N ALA A 53 -7.87 0.96 -0.29
CA ALA A 53 -8.58 -0.02 0.54
C ALA A 53 -8.05 -0.09 1.98
N ALA A 54 -6.79 0.29 2.22
CA ALA A 54 -6.17 0.31 3.54
C ALA A 54 -6.19 1.69 4.24
N LEU A 55 -6.77 2.71 3.60
CA LEU A 55 -6.76 4.07 4.12
C LEU A 55 -7.62 4.21 5.40
N LYS A 56 -8.73 3.48 5.50
CA LYS A 56 -9.72 3.56 6.58
C LYS A 56 -10.20 2.21 7.06
#